data_AF-A0AAN9Z0R8-F1
#
_entry.id   AF-A0AAN9Z0R8-F1
#
_cell.length_a   1.000
_cell.length_b   1.000
_cell.length_c   1.000
_cell.angle_alpha   90.00
_cell.angle_beta   90.00
_cell.angle_gamma   90.00
#
_symmetry.space_group_name_H-M   'P 1'
#
loop_
_entity.id
_entity.type
_entity.pdbx_description
1 polymer ?
#
loop_
_entity_poly.entity_id
_entity_poly.type
_entity_poly.pdbx_seq_one_letter_code
_entity_poly.pdbx_strand_id
1 'polypeptide(L)'
;MHINSVSDLRRLAGIKCAGDMDFPTLLDIEICNQQESATPNFGVRCKIFELDPCDGMAKVCLVYMDHGDSPDTRMREDPTIWLLDRCFEWHFLANTFTLYFRMMLVHQGLPQWQFRFTPMGLTPWAEQLFVQVAPHLLHGDAISTPVDWSDSQYNHLDPSVFRISCNSTRRRMDTVKKPAT
;
A
#
# COMPACT_ATOMS: atom_id res chain seq x y z
N MET A 1 -9.87 -0.21 -4.61
CA MET A 1 -9.45 0.24 -3.27
C MET A 1 -9.61 1.75 -3.16
N HIS A 2 -9.99 2.27 -2.00
CA HIS A 2 -10.18 3.70 -1.77
C HIS A 2 -9.30 4.17 -0.60
N ILE A 3 -8.22 4.90 -0.91
CA ILE A 3 -7.43 5.60 0.12
C ILE A 3 -8.05 6.98 0.28
N ASN A 4 -8.42 7.33 1.52
CA ASN A 4 -8.95 8.64 1.86
C ASN A 4 -7.97 9.76 1.46
N SER A 5 -8.50 10.84 0.89
CA SER A 5 -7.73 12.06 0.67
C SER A 5 -7.23 12.61 2.01
N VAL A 6 -6.11 13.34 2.00
CA VAL A 6 -5.57 13.99 3.22
C VAL A 6 -6.61 14.91 3.87
N SER A 7 -7.47 15.55 3.07
CA SER A 7 -8.57 16.41 3.54
C SER A 7 -9.69 15.63 4.24
N ASP A 8 -9.85 14.36 3.91
CA ASP A 8 -10.95 13.50 4.39
C ASP A 8 -10.49 12.50 5.46
N LEU A 9 -9.22 12.56 5.89
CA LEU A 9 -8.68 11.68 6.92
C LEU A 9 -9.42 11.86 8.25
N ARG A 10 -10.06 10.79 8.69
CA ARG A 10 -10.77 10.75 9.97
C ARG A 10 -9.83 10.31 11.07
N ARG A 11 -9.73 11.12 12.12
CA ARG A 11 -8.95 10.77 13.30
C ARG A 11 -9.77 9.89 14.22
N LEU A 12 -9.25 8.71 14.57
CA LEU A 12 -9.93 7.72 15.41
C LEU A 12 -9.51 7.80 16.88
N ALA A 13 -8.30 8.29 17.19
CA ALA A 13 -7.79 8.42 18.57
C ALA A 13 -6.77 9.57 18.76
N GLY A 14 -6.55 9.95 20.03
CA GLY A 14 -5.47 10.84 20.47
C GLY A 14 -5.82 12.33 20.66
N ILE A 15 -7.10 12.70 20.55
CA ILE A 15 -7.53 14.04 21.00
C ILE A 15 -7.70 13.94 22.51
N LYS A 16 -7.14 14.89 23.28
CA LYS A 16 -7.49 15.03 24.70
C LYS A 16 -9.01 15.16 24.77
N CYS A 17 -9.70 14.12 25.22
CA CYS A 17 -11.16 14.08 25.26
C CYS A 17 -11.66 15.28 26.05
N ALA A 18 -12.17 16.28 25.33
CA ALA A 18 -13.03 17.30 25.87
C ALA A 18 -14.32 17.20 25.06
N GLY A 19 -15.22 16.32 25.47
CA GLY A 19 -16.65 16.61 25.25
C GLY A 19 -17.58 15.56 24.65
N ASP A 20 -17.23 14.28 24.47
CA ASP A 20 -18.25 13.30 24.08
C ASP A 20 -18.10 12.01 24.90
N MET A 21 -18.88 11.93 25.98
CA MET A 21 -18.95 10.77 26.89
C MET A 21 -20.05 9.76 26.46
N ASP A 22 -20.80 10.07 25.40
CA ASP A 22 -21.99 9.30 25.01
C ASP A 22 -21.74 8.29 23.87
N PHE A 23 -20.51 8.20 23.35
CA PHE A 23 -20.17 7.29 22.25
C PHE A 23 -18.94 6.45 22.55
N PRO A 24 -18.97 5.13 22.27
CA PRO A 24 -17.81 4.27 22.45
C PRO A 24 -16.66 4.71 21.54
N THR A 25 -15.47 4.81 22.12
CA THR A 25 -14.23 5.27 21.50
C THR A 25 -13.21 4.13 21.37
N LEU A 26 -12.10 4.34 20.64
CA LEU A 26 -10.99 3.37 20.62
C LEU A 26 -10.39 3.10 22.00
N LEU A 27 -10.49 4.04 22.94
CA LEU A 27 -10.03 3.86 24.32
C LEU A 27 -10.85 2.80 25.05
N ASP A 28 -12.15 2.67 24.76
CA ASP A 28 -13.01 1.66 25.38
C ASP A 28 -12.64 0.24 24.93
N ILE A 29 -12.22 0.09 23.66
CA ILE A 29 -11.69 -1.16 23.11
C ILE A 29 -10.37 -1.53 23.80
N GLU A 30 -9.46 -0.58 23.99
CA GLU A 30 -8.19 -0.81 24.70
C GLU A 30 -8.41 -1.26 26.14
N ILE A 31 -9.35 -0.64 26.87
CA ILE A 31 -9.69 -1.03 28.24
C ILE A 31 -10.17 -2.49 28.30
N CYS A 32 -11.00 -2.91 27.35
CA CYS A 32 -11.43 -4.31 27.24
C CYS A 32 -10.30 -5.28 26.88
N ASN A 33 -9.29 -4.83 26.13
CA ASN A 33 -8.21 -5.68 25.61
C ASN A 33 -6.96 -5.75 26.51
N GLN A 34 -6.96 -5.07 27.67
CA GLN A 34 -5.83 -5.02 28.63
C GLN A 34 -5.41 -6.40 29.19
N GLN A 35 -6.16 -7.45 28.91
CA GLN A 35 -5.92 -8.80 29.41
C GLN A 35 -5.02 -9.65 28.51
N GLU A 36 -4.78 -9.24 27.25
CA GLU A 36 -3.96 -9.97 26.29
C GLU A 36 -2.71 -9.19 25.88
N SER A 37 -1.54 -9.62 26.39
CA SER A 37 -0.22 -9.03 26.16
C SER A 37 0.29 -9.03 24.71
N ALA A 38 -0.47 -9.56 23.76
CA ALA A 38 -0.06 -9.73 22.36
C ALA A 38 -0.54 -8.60 21.44
N THR A 39 -1.45 -7.74 21.90
CA THR A 39 -1.97 -6.64 21.09
C THR A 39 -1.21 -5.34 21.34
N PRO A 40 -0.96 -4.52 20.30
CA PRO A 40 -0.36 -3.20 20.48
C PRO A 40 -1.24 -2.34 21.38
N ASN A 41 -0.70 -1.88 22.51
CA ASN A 41 -1.39 -0.93 23.37
C ASN A 41 -1.26 0.47 22.76
N PHE A 42 -2.29 0.93 22.06
CA PHE A 42 -2.33 2.26 21.46
C PHE A 42 -2.77 3.34 22.44
N GLY A 43 -2.10 3.45 23.58
CA GLY A 43 -2.51 4.36 24.65
C GLY A 43 -2.74 5.81 24.21
N VAL A 44 -3.36 6.60 25.10
CA VAL A 44 -3.94 7.96 24.91
C VAL A 44 -3.10 8.99 24.12
N ARG A 45 -1.79 8.77 23.96
CA ARG A 45 -0.86 9.65 23.22
C ARG A 45 -0.74 9.29 21.74
N CYS A 46 -1.20 8.12 21.30
CA CYS A 46 -1.14 7.70 19.91
C CYS A 46 -2.08 8.56 19.05
N LYS A 47 -1.68 8.85 17.81
CA LYS A 47 -2.55 9.52 16.83
C LYS A 47 -2.88 8.53 15.73
N ILE A 48 -4.16 8.17 15.65
CA ILE A 48 -4.64 7.16 14.71
C ILE A 48 -5.54 7.85 13.67
N PHE A 49 -5.27 7.60 12.39
CA PHE A 49 -6.04 8.13 11.27
C PHE A 49 -6.51 7.01 10.36
N GLU A 50 -7.79 7.02 9.98
CA GLU A 50 -8.38 6.05 9.06
C GLU A 50 -7.96 6.36 7.62
N LEU A 51 -7.26 5.41 6.98
CA LEU A 51 -6.82 5.48 5.59
C LEU A 51 -7.84 4.87 4.62
N ASP A 52 -8.41 3.73 4.94
CA ASP A 52 -9.36 3.00 4.08
C ASP A 52 -10.42 2.34 4.97
N PRO A 53 -11.72 2.57 4.76
CA PRO A 53 -12.79 1.92 5.49
C PRO A 53 -13.07 0.48 5.03
N CYS A 54 -12.34 -0.07 4.05
CA CYS A 54 -12.44 -1.44 3.56
C CYS A 54 -13.88 -1.95 3.33
N ASP A 55 -14.76 -1.09 2.83
CA ASP A 55 -16.20 -1.35 2.63
C ASP A 55 -16.95 -1.73 3.93
N GLY A 56 -16.56 -1.14 5.06
CA GLY A 56 -17.15 -1.38 6.38
C GLY A 56 -16.74 -2.70 7.03
N MET A 57 -15.90 -3.50 6.38
CA MET A 57 -15.46 -4.80 6.90
C MET A 57 -14.27 -4.70 7.84
N ALA A 58 -13.46 -3.66 7.72
CA ALA A 58 -12.33 -3.38 8.60
C ALA A 58 -11.94 -1.90 8.44
N LYS A 59 -10.95 -1.43 9.19
CA LYS A 59 -10.36 -0.10 8.98
C LYS A 59 -8.85 -0.22 8.86
N VAL A 60 -8.29 0.29 7.77
CA VAL A 60 -6.85 0.49 7.68
C VAL A 60 -6.52 1.81 8.36
N CYS A 61 -5.59 1.77 9.29
CA CYS A 61 -5.24 2.88 10.15
C CYS A 61 -3.75 3.22 10.02
N LEU A 62 -3.47 4.53 9.90
CA LEU A 62 -2.16 5.12 10.06
C LEU A 62 -1.97 5.48 11.54
N VAL A 63 -0.99 4.88 12.19
CA VAL A 63 -0.72 5.04 13.63
C VAL A 63 0.61 5.75 13.83
N TYR A 64 0.54 6.92 14.45
CA TYR A 64 1.71 7.59 15.03
C TYR A 64 1.80 7.22 16.51
N MET A 65 2.82 6.46 16.86
CA MET A 65 3.16 6.21 18.25
C MET A 65 3.95 7.39 18.82
N ASP A 66 3.68 7.71 20.08
CA ASP A 66 4.38 8.77 20.81
C ASP A 66 5.12 8.12 21.98
N HIS A 67 6.38 7.77 21.76
CA HIS A 67 7.25 7.22 22.80
C HIS A 67 7.79 8.39 23.63
N GLY A 68 7.29 8.47 24.85
CA GLY A 68 7.12 9.71 25.59
C GLY A 68 8.35 10.51 26.03
N ASP A 69 9.59 10.16 25.65
CA ASP A 69 10.78 10.62 26.38
C ASP A 69 11.93 11.21 25.54
N SER A 70 11.71 11.62 24.29
CA SER A 70 12.71 12.42 23.56
C SER A 70 12.26 13.89 23.41
N PRO A 71 12.99 14.87 24.00
CA PRO A 71 12.68 16.29 23.86
C PRO A 71 12.98 16.84 22.46
N ASP A 72 13.63 16.05 21.59
CA ASP A 72 13.88 16.43 20.22
C ASP A 72 12.66 16.06 19.36
N THR A 73 11.74 17.01 19.22
CA THR A 73 10.47 16.91 18.46
C THR A 73 10.67 16.53 16.98
N ARG A 74 11.93 16.45 16.52
CA ARG A 74 12.34 16.11 15.16
C ARG A 74 12.51 14.61 14.90
N MET A 75 12.64 13.78 15.94
CA MET A 75 12.68 12.31 15.80
C MET A 75 11.30 11.69 16.04
N ARG A 76 10.29 12.16 15.30
CA ARG A 76 9.03 11.41 15.22
C ARG A 76 9.31 10.14 14.45
N GLU A 77 9.05 8.99 15.08
CA GLU A 77 9.13 7.71 14.39
C GLU A 77 8.18 7.68 13.19
N ASP A 78 8.60 6.92 12.17
CA ASP A 78 7.79 6.73 10.98
C ASP A 78 6.45 6.09 11.35
N PRO A 79 5.33 6.59 10.80
CA PRO A 79 4.03 6.06 11.14
C PRO A 79 3.88 4.63 10.61
N THR A 80 3.31 3.78 11.46
CA THR A 80 3.03 2.38 11.13
C THR A 80 1.60 2.22 10.60
N ILE A 81 1.37 1.14 9.87
CA ILE A 81 0.08 0.84 9.25
C ILE A 81 -0.47 -0.44 9.85
N TRP A 82 -1.71 -0.34 10.34
CA TRP A 82 -2.42 -1.44 10.99
C TRP A 82 -3.82 -1.61 10.40
N LEU A 83 -4.35 -2.83 10.43
CA LEU A 83 -5.75 -3.13 10.17
C LEU A 83 -6.47 -3.35 11.49
N LEU A 84 -7.62 -2.70 11.67
CA LEU A 84 -8.56 -2.97 12.76
C LEU A 84 -9.75 -3.76 12.21
N ASP A 85 -9.91 -5.00 12.68
CA ASP A 85 -11.02 -5.88 12.27
C ASP A 85 -12.31 -5.59 13.07
N ARG A 86 -13.42 -6.22 12.68
CA ARG A 86 -14.73 -6.18 13.37
C ARG A 86 -14.73 -6.88 14.72
N CYS A 87 -13.79 -7.79 14.94
CA CYS A 87 -13.50 -8.36 16.25
C CYS A 87 -12.75 -7.39 17.17
N PHE A 88 -12.46 -6.17 16.68
CA PHE A 88 -11.66 -5.15 17.36
C PHE A 88 -10.21 -5.58 17.62
N GLU A 89 -9.72 -6.52 16.82
CA GLU A 89 -8.33 -6.95 16.83
C GLU A 89 -7.49 -6.13 15.87
N TRP A 90 -6.26 -5.85 16.31
CA TRP A 90 -5.28 -5.11 15.52
C TRP A 90 -4.31 -6.05 14.84
N HIS A 91 -4.19 -5.92 13.53
CA HIS A 91 -3.26 -6.68 12.71
C HIS A 91 -2.23 -5.75 12.08
N PHE A 92 -0.95 -6.06 12.28
CA PHE A 92 0.13 -5.28 11.69
C PHE A 92 0.19 -5.52 10.18
N LEU A 93 0.26 -4.44 9.39
CA LEU A 93 0.41 -4.54 7.94
C LEU A 93 1.81 -4.09 7.49
N ALA A 94 2.26 -2.91 7.93
CA ALA A 94 3.53 -2.35 7.47
C ALA A 94 4.14 -1.36 8.47
N ASN A 95 5.48 -1.25 8.43
CA ASN A 95 6.22 -0.30 9.25
C ASN A 95 6.21 1.13 8.70
N THR A 96 5.86 1.32 7.43
CA THR A 96 5.83 2.62 6.75
C THR A 96 4.68 2.67 5.75
N PHE A 97 4.17 3.87 5.50
CA PHE A 97 3.18 4.09 4.44
C PHE A 97 3.70 3.67 3.06
N THR A 98 4.99 3.91 2.76
CA THR A 98 5.60 3.53 1.49
C THR A 98 5.58 2.02 1.28
N LEU A 99 5.90 1.22 2.31
CA LEU A 99 5.82 -0.23 2.23
C LEU A 99 4.38 -0.69 1.99
N TYR A 100 3.44 -0.14 2.75
CA TYR A 100 2.01 -0.42 2.55
C TYR A 100 1.53 -0.09 1.13
N PHE A 101 1.94 1.05 0.58
CA PHE A 101 1.63 1.44 -0.78
C PHE A 101 2.22 0.45 -1.81
N ARG A 102 3.44 -0.05 -1.58
CA ARG A 102 4.03 -1.10 -2.44
C ARG A 102 3.27 -2.42 -2.33
N MET A 103 2.84 -2.81 -1.13
CA MET A 103 1.98 -3.99 -0.95
C MET A 103 0.66 -3.83 -1.72
N MET A 104 0.04 -2.65 -1.66
CA MET A 104 -1.15 -2.36 -2.48
C MET A 104 -0.89 -2.54 -3.97
N LEU A 105 0.26 -2.06 -4.49
CA LEU A 105 0.62 -2.24 -5.90
C LEU A 105 0.82 -3.72 -6.28
N VAL A 106 1.46 -4.51 -5.41
CA VAL A 106 1.61 -5.97 -5.60
C VAL A 106 0.25 -6.64 -5.70
N HIS A 107 -0.72 -6.21 -4.91
CA HIS A 107 -2.10 -6.71 -4.95
C HIS A 107 -2.98 -5.99 -5.98
N GLN A 108 -2.37 -5.23 -6.91
CA GLN A 108 -3.03 -4.50 -7.99
C GLN A 108 -4.16 -3.56 -7.52
N GLY A 109 -4.13 -3.11 -6.26
CA GLY A 109 -5.18 -2.28 -5.67
C GLY A 109 -6.56 -2.96 -5.58
N LEU A 110 -6.60 -4.30 -5.64
CA LEU A 110 -7.83 -5.08 -5.45
C LEU A 110 -8.44 -4.77 -4.08
N PRO A 111 -9.76 -4.63 -3.95
CA PRO A 111 -10.38 -4.29 -2.68
C PRO A 111 -10.13 -5.39 -1.63
N GLN A 112 -10.02 -5.00 -0.36
CA GLN A 112 -9.89 -5.92 0.78
C GLN A 112 -8.66 -6.86 0.73
N TRP A 113 -7.64 -6.53 -0.06
CA TRP A 113 -6.40 -7.32 -0.13
C TRP A 113 -5.68 -7.44 1.23
N GLN A 114 -5.89 -6.48 2.14
CA GLN A 114 -5.25 -6.42 3.45
C GLN A 114 -5.61 -7.62 4.33
N PHE A 115 -6.81 -8.18 4.14
CA PHE A 115 -7.29 -9.38 4.84
C PHE A 115 -6.47 -10.63 4.52
N ARG A 116 -5.65 -10.62 3.46
CA ARG A 116 -4.68 -11.69 3.17
C ARG A 116 -3.65 -11.87 4.30
N PHE A 117 -3.42 -10.82 5.09
CA PHE A 117 -2.45 -10.80 6.18
C PHE A 117 -3.09 -11.01 7.56
N THR A 118 -4.40 -11.27 7.62
CA THR A 118 -5.10 -11.56 8.88
C THR A 118 -5.45 -13.05 8.99
N PRO A 119 -5.66 -13.58 10.21
CA PRO A 119 -6.10 -14.96 10.41
C PRO A 119 -7.45 -15.28 9.75
N MET A 120 -8.26 -14.26 9.48
CA MET A 120 -9.57 -14.41 8.85
C MET A 120 -9.48 -14.71 7.35
N GLY A 121 -8.36 -14.34 6.71
CA GLY A 121 -8.19 -14.46 5.27
C GLY A 121 -9.11 -13.55 4.47
N LEU A 122 -9.03 -13.65 3.15
CA LEU A 122 -9.83 -12.83 2.23
C LEU A 122 -11.33 -13.08 2.42
N THR A 123 -12.14 -12.04 2.24
CA THR A 123 -13.60 -12.21 2.22
C THR A 123 -14.02 -12.99 0.97
N PRO A 124 -15.16 -13.72 0.97
CA PRO A 124 -15.61 -14.47 -0.21
C PRO A 124 -15.77 -13.60 -1.47
N TRP A 125 -16.19 -12.35 -1.29
CA TRP A 125 -16.30 -11.39 -2.38
C TRP A 125 -14.92 -10.98 -2.92
N ALA A 126 -13.97 -10.69 -2.03
CA ALA A 126 -12.60 -10.38 -2.43
C ALA A 126 -11.93 -11.58 -3.11
N GLU A 127 -12.08 -12.80 -2.57
CA GLU A 127 -11.55 -14.02 -3.19
C GLU A 127 -12.03 -14.20 -4.62
N GLN A 128 -13.34 -14.02 -4.85
CA GLN A 128 -13.90 -14.11 -6.19
C GLN A 128 -13.28 -13.08 -7.15
N LEU A 129 -13.07 -11.84 -6.71
CA LEU A 129 -12.39 -10.82 -7.51
C LEU A 129 -10.94 -11.19 -7.81
N PHE A 130 -10.22 -11.73 -6.82
CA PHE A 130 -8.86 -12.22 -7.01
C PHE A 130 -8.80 -13.36 -8.03
N VAL A 131 -9.74 -14.33 -7.98
CA VAL A 131 -9.83 -15.41 -8.99
C VAL A 131 -10.03 -14.84 -10.39
N GLN A 132 -10.85 -13.80 -10.54
CA GLN A 132 -11.21 -13.23 -11.83
C GLN A 132 -10.12 -12.31 -12.42
N VAL A 133 -9.48 -11.49 -11.59
CA VAL A 133 -8.57 -10.42 -12.05
C VAL A 133 -7.11 -10.84 -11.95
N ALA A 134 -6.73 -11.50 -10.86
CA ALA A 134 -5.34 -11.81 -10.55
C ALA A 134 -5.20 -13.16 -9.83
N PRO A 135 -5.56 -14.29 -10.46
CA PRO A 135 -5.58 -15.60 -9.81
C PRO A 135 -4.19 -16.07 -9.34
N HIS A 136 -3.11 -15.54 -9.95
CA HIS A 136 -1.74 -15.80 -9.52
C HIS A 136 -1.46 -15.29 -8.09
N LEU A 137 -2.20 -14.30 -7.59
CA LEU A 137 -2.04 -13.78 -6.22
C LEU A 137 -2.67 -14.69 -5.15
N LEU A 138 -3.51 -15.65 -5.54
CA LEU A 138 -4.15 -16.59 -4.60
C LEU A 138 -3.25 -17.76 -4.20
N HIS A 139 -2.32 -18.13 -5.09
CA HIS A 139 -1.38 -19.21 -4.88
C HIS A 139 -0.28 -18.70 -3.94
N GLY A 140 -0.46 -18.95 -2.64
CA GLY A 140 0.46 -18.51 -1.60
C GLY A 140 1.83 -19.16 -1.78
N ASP A 141 2.85 -18.31 -2.00
CA ASP A 141 4.24 -18.44 -1.47
C ASP A 141 5.20 -17.38 -2.05
N ALA A 142 4.72 -16.20 -2.46
CA ALA A 142 5.56 -15.16 -3.05
C ALA A 142 6.32 -14.28 -2.03
N ILE A 143 6.19 -14.51 -0.72
CA ILE A 143 6.86 -13.69 0.31
C ILE A 143 8.09 -14.39 0.90
N SER A 144 8.20 -15.72 0.78
CA SER A 144 9.30 -16.50 1.37
C SER A 144 10.39 -16.90 0.37
N THR A 145 10.12 -16.80 -0.94
CA THR A 145 11.12 -17.04 -1.96
C THR A 145 11.80 -15.70 -2.28
N PRO A 146 13.14 -15.57 -2.14
CA PRO A 146 13.81 -14.42 -2.71
C PRO A 146 13.48 -14.41 -4.20
N VAL A 147 12.78 -13.38 -4.64
CA VAL A 147 12.50 -13.18 -6.06
C VAL A 147 13.86 -13.07 -6.74
N ASP A 148 14.27 -14.15 -7.39
CA ASP A 148 15.41 -14.12 -8.28
C ASP A 148 15.00 -13.32 -9.50
N TRP A 149 15.33 -12.03 -9.48
CA TRP A 149 15.03 -11.10 -10.57
C TRP A 149 15.62 -11.55 -11.91
N SER A 150 16.55 -12.52 -11.92
CA SER A 150 17.13 -13.04 -13.15
C SER A 150 16.14 -13.83 -14.02
N ASP A 151 15.07 -14.39 -13.44
CA ASP A 151 14.05 -15.18 -14.15
C ASP A 151 12.77 -14.40 -14.44
N SER A 152 12.70 -13.13 -14.01
CA SER A 152 11.61 -12.25 -14.40
C SER A 152 11.75 -11.98 -15.89
N GLN A 153 10.78 -12.40 -16.70
CA GLN A 153 10.73 -12.10 -18.14
C GLN A 153 10.63 -10.58 -18.31
N TYR A 154 11.78 -9.91 -18.33
CA TYR A 154 11.87 -8.49 -18.57
C TYR A 154 11.17 -8.17 -19.88
N ASN A 155 10.47 -7.04 -19.92
CA ASN A 155 10.02 -6.45 -21.17
C ASN A 155 11.25 -6.28 -22.07
N HIS A 156 11.42 -7.18 -23.03
CA HIS A 156 12.49 -7.08 -24.02
C HIS A 156 12.19 -5.87 -24.91
N LEU A 157 12.69 -4.71 -24.50
CA LEU A 157 12.67 -3.51 -25.32
C LEU A 157 13.54 -3.78 -26.54
N ASP A 158 12.94 -3.79 -27.72
CA ASP A 158 13.67 -3.99 -28.97
C ASP A 158 14.69 -2.86 -29.14
N PRO A 159 16.01 -3.17 -29.18
CA PRO A 159 17.05 -2.17 -29.39
C PRO A 159 16.89 -1.40 -30.71
N SER A 160 16.12 -1.93 -31.66
CA SER A 160 15.81 -1.27 -32.93
C SER A 160 14.97 0.00 -32.77
N VAL A 161 14.18 0.13 -31.69
CA VAL A 161 13.41 1.34 -31.38
C VAL A 161 14.33 2.56 -31.19
N PHE A 162 15.55 2.34 -30.73
CA PHE A 162 16.54 3.41 -30.54
C PHE A 162 17.38 3.70 -31.78
N ARG A 163 17.19 2.95 -32.87
CA ARG A 163 17.83 3.29 -34.15
C ARG A 163 17.04 4.41 -34.80
N ILE A 164 17.45 5.64 -34.49
CA ILE A 164 17.09 6.81 -35.29
C ILE A 164 17.64 6.53 -36.70
N SER A 165 16.75 6.29 -37.66
CA SER A 165 17.12 6.22 -39.06
C SER A 165 17.71 7.56 -39.47
N CYS A 166 19.04 7.65 -39.54
CA CYS A 166 19.67 8.70 -40.31
C CYS A 166 19.41 8.38 -41.78
N ASN A 167 18.31 8.90 -42.31
CA ASN A 167 18.04 8.92 -43.74
C ASN A 167 19.16 9.71 -44.44
N SER A 168 20.27 9.03 -44.75
CA SER A 168 21.28 9.53 -45.67
C SER A 168 20.65 9.53 -47.06
N THR A 169 20.04 10.66 -47.41
CA THR A 169 19.66 10.98 -48.78
C THR A 169 20.94 11.14 -49.59
N ARG A 170 21.47 10.04 -50.13
CA ARG A 170 22.49 10.07 -51.19
C ARG A 170 21.87 10.73 -52.42
N ARG A 171 22.08 12.04 -52.58
CA ARG A 171 21.81 12.75 -53.83
C ARG A 171 22.67 12.11 -54.92
N ARG A 172 22.04 11.47 -55.90
CA ARG A 172 22.68 11.10 -57.18
C ARG A 172 23.07 12.40 -57.89
N MET A 173 24.35 12.56 -58.21
CA MET A 173 24.80 13.55 -59.19
C MET A 173 24.53 13.00 -60.59
N ASP A 174 23.72 13.73 -61.35
CA ASP A 174 23.42 13.43 -62.74
C ASP A 174 24.67 13.60 -63.62
N THR A 175 24.85 12.64 -64.52
CA THR A 175 25.90 12.63 -65.54
C THR A 175 25.54 13.61 -66.67
N VAL A 176 26.39 14.61 -66.87
CA VAL A 176 26.29 15.58 -67.96
C VAL A 176 26.61 14.90 -69.30
N LYS A 177 25.63 14.87 -70.20
CA LYS A 177 25.78 14.55 -71.64
C LYS A 177 26.76 15.54 -72.30
N LYS A 178 27.76 15.04 -73.03
CA LYS A 178 28.54 15.82 -73.99
C LYS A 178 27.92 15.71 -75.40
N PRO A 179 27.96 16.78 -76.21
CA PRO A 179 27.32 16.85 -77.51
C PRO A 179 28.16 16.17 -78.61
N ALA A 180 27.47 15.82 -79.68
CA ALA A 180 28.00 15.19 -80.88
C ALA A 180 28.98 16.09 -81.65
N THR A 181 30.02 15.48 -82.20
CA THR A 181 30.56 15.80 -83.53
C THR A 181 31.19 14.55 -84.12
#